data_AF-A0A917GWC0-F1
#
_entry.id   AF-A0A917GWC0-F1
#
_cell.length_a   1.000
_cell.length_b   1.000
_cell.length_c   1.000
_cell.angle_alpha   90.00
_cell.angle_beta   90.00
_cell.angle_gamma   90.00
#
_symmetry.space_group_name_H-M   'P 1'
#
loop_
_entity.id
_entity.type
_entity.pdbx_description
1 polymer ?
#
loop_
_entity_poly.entity_id
_entity_poly.type
_entity_poly.pdbx_seq_one_letter_code
_entity_poly.pdbx_strand_id
1 'polypeptide(L)' 'MEEHKAEIIRKIKAYGIIKDPQWLDRPDELVPLWVMLDAMVKLIERFDPPNRPYD' A
#
# COMPACT_ATOMS: atom_id res chain seq x y z
N MET A 1 1.06 12.27 -15.95
CA MET A 1 1.55 10.88 -15.77
C MET A 1 2.45 10.79 -14.54
N GLU A 2 3.55 11.55 -14.48
CA GLU A 2 4.46 11.54 -13.32
C GLU A 2 3.86 12.09 -12.01
N GLU A 3 3.06 13.16 -12.07
CA GLU A 3 2.41 13.71 -10.86
C GLU A 3 1.45 12.74 -10.19
N HIS A 4 0.63 12.05 -10.97
CA HIS A 4 -0.34 11.07 -10.43
C HIS A 4 0.37 9.91 -9.72
N LYS A 5 1.48 9.46 -10.30
CA LYS A 5 2.33 8.40 -9.75
C LYS A 5 3.02 8.86 -8.46
N ALA A 6 3.54 10.09 -8.41
CA ALA A 6 4.09 10.67 -7.20
C ALA A 6 3.05 10.80 -6.08
N GLU A 7 1.80 11.13 -6.42
CA GLU A 7 0.71 11.23 -5.47
C GLU A 7 0.33 9.85 -4.88
N ILE A 8 0.32 8.81 -5.72
CA ILE A 8 0.12 7.42 -5.29
C ILE A 8 1.25 6.98 -4.36
N ILE A 9 2.51 7.24 -4.70
CA ILE A 9 3.67 6.90 -3.84
C ILE A 9 3.59 7.61 -2.49
N ARG A 10 3.18 8.89 -2.48
CA ARG A 10 2.95 9.64 -1.22
C ARG A 10 1.86 9.00 -0.37
N LYS A 11 0.73 8.63 -0.98
CA LYS A 11 -0.37 7.94 -0.28
C LYS A 11 0.10 6.61 0.29
N ILE A 12 0.80 5.79 -0.49
CA ILE A 12 1.34 4.50 -0.03
C ILE A 12 2.34 4.67 1.12
N LYS A 13 3.25 5.67 1.03
CA LYS A 13 4.17 6.04 2.12
C LYS A 13 3.41 6.45 3.39
N ALA A 14 2.41 7.32 3.24
CA ALA A 14 1.59 7.79 4.36
C ALA A 14 0.75 6.66 5.00
N TYR A 15 0.34 5.67 4.22
CA TYR A 15 -0.42 4.53 4.72
C TYR A 15 0.45 3.43 5.35
N GLY A 16 1.78 3.46 5.20
CA GLY A 16 2.68 2.45 5.76
C GLY A 16 2.46 1.04 5.19
N ILE A 17 1.79 0.95 4.02
CA ILE A 17 1.41 -0.32 3.38
C ILE A 17 2.66 -1.08 2.94
N ILE A 18 3.60 -0.37 2.32
CA ILE A 18 4.92 -0.90 1.93
C ILE A 18 5.91 -0.59 3.06
N LYS A 19 6.38 -1.64 3.74
CA LYS A 19 7.30 -1.55 4.87
C LYS A 19 8.76 -1.31 4.46
N ASP A 20 9.11 -1.68 3.24
CA ASP A 20 10.48 -1.55 2.72
C ASP A 20 10.57 -0.36 1.74
N PRO A 21 11.31 0.71 2.10
CA PRO A 21 11.42 1.91 1.28
C PRO A 21 12.07 1.66 -0.09
N GLN A 22 12.80 0.56 -0.30
CA GLN A 22 13.42 0.26 -1.60
C GLN A 22 12.40 0.13 -2.75
N TRP A 23 11.20 -0.40 -2.46
CA TRP A 23 10.15 -0.54 -3.48
C TRP A 23 9.45 0.78 -3.81
N LEU A 24 9.47 1.73 -2.88
CA LEU A 24 8.89 3.05 -3.08
C LEU A 24 9.79 3.97 -3.92
N ASP A 25 11.08 3.70 -3.91
CA ASP A 25 12.06 4.40 -4.74
C ASP A 25 12.06 3.87 -6.18
N ARG A 26 11.40 2.72 -6.44
CA ARG A 26 11.34 2.06 -7.75
C ARG A 26 9.93 1.57 -8.10
N PRO A 27 8.98 2.49 -8.30
CA PRO A 27 7.56 2.17 -8.52
C PRO A 27 7.27 1.42 -9.83
N ASP A 28 8.21 1.43 -10.79
CA ASP A 28 8.07 0.72 -12.07
C ASP A 28 8.66 -0.69 -12.05
N GLU A 29 9.40 -1.04 -11.00
CA GLU A 29 9.98 -2.37 -10.88
C GLU A 29 8.94 -3.37 -10.37
N LEU A 30 9.00 -4.60 -10.90
CA LEU A 30 8.15 -5.68 -10.44
C LEU A 30 8.54 -6.06 -9.00
N VAL A 31 7.55 -6.08 -8.12
CA VAL A 31 7.72 -6.57 -6.75
C VAL A 31 7.43 -8.07 -6.69
N PRO A 32 8.03 -8.80 -5.74
CA PRO A 32 7.61 -10.17 -5.45
C PRO A 32 6.12 -10.24 -5.11
N LEU A 33 5.44 -11.30 -5.58
CA LEU A 33 3.99 -11.47 -5.39
C LEU A 33 3.56 -11.36 -3.91
N TRP A 34 4.36 -11.92 -2.99
CA TRP A 34 4.07 -11.88 -1.56
C TRP A 34 4.01 -10.45 -0.99
N VAL A 35 4.82 -9.53 -1.52
CA VAL A 35 4.81 -8.10 -1.12
C VAL A 35 3.50 -7.45 -1.55
N MET A 36 3.04 -7.75 -2.77
CA MET A 36 1.75 -7.26 -3.27
C MET A 36 0.58 -7.81 -2.45
N LEU A 37 0.61 -9.10 -2.10
CA LEU A 37 -0.42 -9.72 -1.28
C LEU A 37 -0.47 -9.12 0.13
N ASP A 38 0.68 -8.91 0.80
CA ASP A 38 0.76 -8.25 2.11
C ASP A 38 0.20 -6.81 2.05
N ALA A 39 0.49 -6.08 0.98
CA ALA A 39 -0.05 -4.75 0.75
C ALA A 39 -1.59 -4.74 0.60
N MET A 40 -2.14 -5.71 -0.14
CA MET A 40 -3.58 -5.86 -0.32
C MET A 40 -4.29 -6.22 0.98
N VAL A 41 -3.74 -7.13 1.79
CA VAL A 41 -4.32 -7.51 3.09
C VAL A 41 -4.42 -6.30 4.01
N LYS A 42 -3.34 -5.53 4.17
CA LYS A 42 -3.35 -4.30 4.99
C LYS A 42 -4.33 -3.25 4.49
N LEU A 43 -4.51 -3.17 3.17
CA LEU A 43 -5.49 -2.26 2.57
C LEU A 43 -6.91 -2.67 2.97
N ILE A 44 -7.22 -3.97 2.85
CA ILE A 44 -8.53 -4.53 3.22
C ILE A 44 -8.82 -4.34 4.71
N GLU A 45 -7.87 -4.69 5.59
CA GLU A 45 -7.99 -4.48 7.04
C GLU A 45 -8.26 -3.02 7.44
N ARG A 46 -7.80 -2.05 6.62
CA ARG A 46 -8.03 -0.63 6.86
C ARG A 46 -9.42 -0.18 6.42
N PHE A 47 -9.90 -0.69 5.27
CA PHE A 47 -11.23 -0.35 4.74
C PHE A 47 -12.35 -1.06 5.50
N ASP A 48 -12.08 -2.27 5.98
CA ASP A 48 -12.99 -3.06 6.80
C ASP A 48 -12.29 -3.50 8.09
N PRO A 49 -12.15 -2.59 9.07
CA PRO A 49 -11.52 -2.91 10.34
C PRO A 49 -12.35 -3.99 11.04
N PRO A 50 -11.73 -5.09 11.50
CA PRO A 50 -12.44 -6.25 12.06
C PRO A 50 -13.20 -5.94 13.36
N ASN A 51 -13.00 -4.76 13.95
CA ASN A 51 -13.61 -4.29 15.19
C ASN A 51 -14.70 -3.23 14.96
N ARG A 52 -15.48 -3.30 13.88
CA ARG A 52 -16.73 -2.53 13.85
C ARG A 52 -17.70 -3.16 14.87
N PRO A 53 -18.17 -2.41 15.89
CA PRO A 53 -19.31 -2.89 16.67
C PRO A 53 -20.45 -3.10 15.69
N TYR A 54 -21.05 -4.29 15.72
CA TYR A 54 -22.29 -4.56 14.98
C TYR A 54 -23.33 -3.54 15.45
N ASP A 55 -23.74 -2.63 14.57
CA ASP A 55 -24.90 -1.76 14.74
C ASP A 55 -26.15 -2.49 14.21
#